data_AF-A0A965CTB9-F1
#
_entry.id   AF-A0A965CTB9-F1
#
_cell.length_a   1.000
_cell.length_b   1.000
_cell.length_c   1.000
_cell.angle_alpha   90.00
_cell.angle_beta   90.00
_cell.angle_gamma   90.00
#
_symmetry.space_group_name_H-M   'P 1'
#
loop_
_entity.id
_entity.type
_entity.pdbx_description
1 polymer ?
#
loop_
_entity_poly.entity_id
_entity_poly.type
_entity_poly.pdbx_seq_one_letter_code
_entity_poly.pdbx_strand_id
1 'polypeptide(L)'
;NVFLDGKKNLSEVDLSLAFSRFARRAFRKPISRKDIEPYLEIEKNARMQLGRNQEEAFFLALKAMLVSPDFLYIREEKSKSERLNNFEIANRLSHFLWSSLPDNDLFVLAKDEKLQDREILKQQTIRLLNDDRNRAFVEGFADSWLRLDKLGTMPPASLKFREYYRYGLKDAMLEETYHFVSNAVDENVPVTDFIQSDYTFINQDLARHYKMEGIEGIHFRKVSLPSDSMRGGLLGQASILTLTANGVDTSPVIRGIWVLESLLGTPPSPPPPDVEPIDPDVRGAKTMKELLEKHRSVQACADCHAKIDPYGFPLEYFDPVGGYRPTYYRSRFWKRSTQTTQLFPAKPIDGTATLSSGEKVYGPRSLRKSLLAKKHLLVRNLAEKLLTYG
;
A
#
# COMPACT_ATOMS: atom_id res chain seq x y z
N ASN A 1 -3.52 -16.67 31.87
CA ASN A 1 -3.71 -15.90 33.13
C ASN A 1 -4.66 -14.71 33.03
N VAL A 2 -4.65 -13.90 31.96
CA VAL A 2 -5.48 -12.67 31.89
C VAL A 2 -7.00 -12.92 32.00
N PHE A 3 -7.51 -14.02 31.41
CA PHE A 3 -8.95 -14.30 31.41
C PHE A 3 -9.42 -15.18 32.57
N LEU A 4 -8.51 -15.96 33.17
CA LEU A 4 -8.83 -16.98 34.17
C LEU A 4 -8.63 -16.48 35.62
N ASP A 5 -8.40 -15.18 35.81
CA ASP A 5 -8.22 -14.57 37.14
C ASP A 5 -7.06 -15.19 37.95
N GLY A 6 -5.97 -15.51 37.27
CA GLY A 6 -4.80 -16.16 37.88
C GLY A 6 -4.98 -17.65 38.18
N LYS A 7 -6.17 -18.23 37.96
CA LYS A 7 -6.40 -19.67 38.07
C LYS A 7 -5.70 -20.42 36.93
N LYS A 8 -5.09 -21.55 37.30
CA LYS A 8 -4.48 -22.50 36.36
C LYS A 8 -5.36 -23.71 36.08
N ASN A 9 -6.33 -23.98 36.95
CA ASN A 9 -7.28 -25.08 36.81
C ASN A 9 -8.67 -24.54 36.45
N LEU A 10 -9.24 -25.01 35.34
CA LEU A 10 -10.56 -24.60 34.87
C LEU A 10 -11.69 -24.97 35.84
N SER A 11 -11.53 -25.99 36.68
CA SER A 11 -12.54 -26.35 37.68
C SER A 11 -12.76 -25.28 38.76
N GLU A 12 -11.80 -24.37 38.93
CA GLU A 12 -11.87 -23.24 39.87
C GLU A 12 -12.23 -21.91 39.18
N VAL A 13 -12.47 -21.93 37.87
CA VAL A 13 -12.74 -20.73 37.09
C VAL A 13 -14.24 -20.43 37.10
N ASP A 14 -14.59 -19.18 37.43
CA ASP A 14 -15.91 -18.65 37.09
C ASP A 14 -16.00 -18.51 35.56
N LEU A 15 -16.66 -19.47 34.93
CA LEU A 15 -16.85 -19.52 33.48
C LEU A 15 -17.55 -18.27 32.94
N SER A 16 -18.53 -17.75 33.67
CA SER A 16 -19.25 -16.54 33.25
C SER A 16 -18.30 -15.36 33.20
N LEU A 17 -17.48 -15.17 34.24
CA LEU A 17 -16.49 -14.11 34.28
C LEU A 17 -15.42 -14.26 33.19
N ALA A 18 -14.90 -15.48 33.00
CA ALA A 18 -13.90 -15.77 31.99
C ALA A 18 -14.42 -15.47 30.57
N PHE A 19 -15.64 -15.91 30.27
CA PHE A 19 -16.31 -15.64 28.99
C PHE A 19 -16.62 -14.16 28.82
N SER A 20 -17.09 -13.44 29.85
CA SER A 20 -17.29 -11.98 29.75
C SER A 20 -15.99 -11.24 29.44
N ARG A 21 -14.87 -11.59 30.10
CA ARG A 21 -13.57 -10.96 29.87
C ARG A 21 -13.04 -11.24 28.47
N PHE A 22 -13.19 -12.47 27.99
CA PHE A 22 -12.79 -12.84 26.63
C PHE A 22 -13.67 -12.14 25.58
N ALA A 23 -14.99 -12.26 25.71
CA ALA A 23 -15.97 -11.64 24.82
C ALA A 23 -15.80 -10.12 24.76
N ARG A 24 -15.43 -9.45 25.86
CA ARG A 24 -15.20 -8.00 25.88
C ARG A 24 -14.06 -7.60 24.94
N ARG A 25 -12.98 -8.39 24.89
CA ARG A 25 -11.88 -8.15 23.95
C ARG A 25 -12.22 -8.63 22.55
N ALA A 26 -12.90 -9.77 22.43
CA ALA A 26 -13.24 -10.37 21.15
C ALA A 26 -14.28 -9.55 20.37
N PHE A 27 -15.28 -9.00 21.04
CA PHE A 27 -16.35 -8.21 20.42
C PHE A 27 -16.11 -6.71 20.54
N ARG A 28 -15.10 -6.30 21.33
CA ARG A 28 -14.62 -4.92 21.49
C ARG A 28 -15.74 -3.95 21.91
N LYS A 29 -16.64 -4.44 22.77
CA LYS A 29 -17.79 -3.69 23.30
C LYS A 29 -18.07 -4.13 24.74
N PRO A 30 -18.88 -3.36 25.50
CA PRO A 30 -19.42 -3.83 26.77
C PRO A 30 -20.18 -5.15 26.58
N ILE A 31 -20.03 -6.06 27.53
CA ILE A 31 -20.64 -7.39 27.49
C ILE A 31 -21.62 -7.52 28.62
N SER A 32 -22.86 -7.83 28.29
CA SER A 32 -23.90 -8.22 29.22
C SER A 32 -23.89 -9.74 29.43
N ARG A 33 -24.63 -10.22 30.43
CA ARG A 33 -24.84 -11.66 30.63
C ARG A 33 -25.50 -12.33 29.44
N LYS A 34 -26.41 -11.63 28.74
CA LYS A 34 -27.12 -12.15 27.57
C LYS A 34 -26.17 -12.40 26.40
N ASP A 35 -25.13 -11.58 26.26
CA ASP A 35 -24.15 -11.73 25.18
C ASP A 35 -23.29 -13.00 25.32
N ILE A 36 -23.10 -13.49 26.55
CA ILE A 36 -22.29 -14.69 26.82
C ILE A 36 -23.11 -15.98 26.99
N GLU A 37 -24.42 -15.85 27.18
CA GLU A 37 -25.32 -16.97 27.44
C GLU A 37 -25.28 -18.07 26.35
N PRO A 38 -25.27 -17.75 25.04
CA PRO A 38 -25.13 -18.77 23.99
C PRO A 38 -23.83 -19.57 24.10
N TYR A 39 -22.74 -18.95 24.55
CA TYR A 39 -21.44 -19.61 24.67
C TYR A 39 -21.35 -20.46 25.95
N LEU A 40 -22.02 -20.04 27.03
CA LEU A 40 -22.23 -20.88 28.21
C LEU A 40 -23.05 -22.13 27.87
N GLU A 41 -24.08 -21.98 27.02
CA GLU A 41 -24.85 -23.12 26.53
C GLU A 41 -24.03 -24.06 25.64
N ILE A 42 -23.19 -23.53 24.75
CA ILE A 42 -22.27 -24.34 23.94
C ILE A 42 -21.32 -25.14 24.83
N GLU A 43 -20.72 -24.52 25.85
CA GLU A 43 -19.87 -25.20 26.83
C GLU A 43 -20.64 -26.32 27.54
N LYS A 44 -21.83 -26.01 28.05
CA LYS A 44 -22.68 -26.96 28.77
C LYS A 44 -23.08 -28.14 27.88
N ASN A 45 -23.52 -27.89 26.65
CA ASN A 45 -23.94 -28.94 25.71
C ASN A 45 -22.75 -29.80 25.29
N ALA A 46 -21.57 -29.21 25.11
CA ALA A 46 -20.35 -29.95 24.81
C ALA A 46 -20.02 -30.98 25.90
N ARG A 47 -20.17 -30.62 27.18
CA ARG A 47 -19.99 -31.56 28.29
C ARG A 47 -21.13 -32.57 28.39
N MET A 48 -22.36 -32.09 28.43
CA MET A 48 -23.53 -32.91 28.79
C MET A 48 -24.00 -33.82 27.66
N GLN A 49 -23.86 -33.41 26.40
CA GLN A 49 -24.40 -34.14 25.24
C GLN A 49 -23.32 -34.81 24.42
N LEU A 50 -22.12 -34.23 24.36
CA LEU A 50 -21.01 -34.75 23.53
C LEU A 50 -19.94 -35.46 24.36
N GLY A 51 -20.09 -35.54 25.68
CA GLY A 51 -19.16 -36.22 26.58
C GLY A 51 -17.76 -35.59 26.63
N ARG A 52 -17.60 -34.34 26.20
CA ARG A 52 -16.32 -33.64 26.20
C ARG A 52 -15.88 -33.30 27.61
N ASN A 53 -14.57 -33.29 27.82
CA ASN A 53 -14.03 -32.81 29.09
C ASN A 53 -14.17 -31.27 29.20
N GLN A 54 -13.93 -30.73 30.40
CA GLN A 54 -14.12 -29.31 30.68
C GLN A 54 -13.25 -28.38 29.82
N GLU A 55 -12.02 -28.79 29.53
CA GLU A 55 -11.09 -28.00 28.72
C GLU A 55 -11.54 -27.96 27.25
N GLU A 56 -11.91 -29.11 26.69
CA GLU A 56 -12.44 -29.23 25.34
C GLU A 56 -13.74 -28.42 25.14
N ALA A 57 -14.63 -28.45 26.13
CA ALA A 57 -15.87 -27.69 26.13
C ALA A 57 -15.61 -26.18 26.22
N PHE A 58 -14.71 -25.76 27.10
CA PHE A 58 -14.28 -24.37 27.24
C PHE A 58 -13.69 -23.84 25.92
N PHE A 59 -12.77 -24.58 25.30
CA PHE A 59 -12.18 -24.17 24.03
C PHE A 59 -13.20 -24.18 22.88
N LEU A 60 -14.19 -25.07 22.89
CA LEU A 60 -15.27 -25.04 21.90
C LEU A 60 -16.09 -23.76 22.00
N ALA A 61 -16.40 -23.29 23.21
CA ALA A 61 -17.10 -22.02 23.41
C ALA A 61 -16.25 -20.82 22.95
N LEU A 62 -14.94 -20.81 23.24
CA LEU A 62 -14.04 -19.76 22.73
C LEU A 62 -13.94 -19.77 21.19
N LYS A 63 -13.85 -20.95 20.57
CA LYS A 63 -13.90 -21.10 19.11
C LYS A 63 -15.19 -20.54 18.55
N ALA A 64 -16.34 -20.84 19.19
CA ALA A 64 -17.63 -20.30 18.79
C ALA A 64 -17.66 -18.77 18.85
N MET A 65 -17.06 -18.14 19.87
CA MET A 65 -16.91 -16.68 19.93
C MET A 65 -16.05 -16.14 18.78
N LEU A 66 -14.95 -16.81 18.44
CA LEU A 66 -14.02 -16.39 17.37
C LEU A 66 -14.55 -16.60 15.94
N VAL A 67 -15.67 -17.32 15.78
CA VAL A 67 -16.35 -17.46 14.48
C VAL A 67 -17.72 -16.78 14.47
N SER A 68 -18.04 -16.01 15.53
CA SER A 68 -19.31 -15.30 15.63
C SER A 68 -19.30 -14.03 14.77
N PRO A 69 -20.47 -13.54 14.33
CA PRO A 69 -20.57 -12.27 13.62
C PRO A 69 -20.02 -11.08 14.41
N ASP A 70 -20.13 -11.09 15.75
CA ASP A 70 -19.61 -10.02 16.61
C ASP A 70 -18.08 -10.00 16.66
N PHE A 71 -17.42 -11.13 16.37
CA PHE A 71 -15.96 -11.19 16.23
C PHE A 71 -15.51 -10.87 14.80
N LEU A 72 -16.14 -11.50 13.80
CA LEU A 72 -15.70 -11.46 12.40
C LEU A 72 -15.93 -10.11 11.72
N TYR A 73 -16.94 -9.35 12.16
CA TYR A 73 -17.29 -8.05 11.58
C TYR A 73 -17.14 -6.93 12.59
N ILE A 74 -16.75 -5.75 12.12
CA ILE A 74 -16.95 -4.50 12.85
C ILE A 74 -18.40 -4.12 12.64
N ARG A 75 -19.24 -4.43 13.63
CA ARG A 75 -20.69 -4.18 13.56
C ARG A 75 -21.02 -2.83 14.17
N GLU A 76 -21.80 -2.06 13.44
CA GLU A 76 -22.41 -0.82 13.91
C GLU A 76 -23.91 -1.02 14.08
N GLU A 77 -24.42 -0.53 15.19
CA GLU A 77 -25.83 -0.52 15.47
C GLU A 77 -26.51 0.55 14.62
N LYS A 78 -27.63 0.18 14.00
CA LYS A 78 -28.45 1.15 13.26
C LYS A 78 -29.07 2.13 14.26
N SER A 79 -28.46 3.30 14.42
CA SER A 79 -29.02 4.39 15.20
C SER A 79 -29.92 5.26 14.34
N LYS A 80 -30.96 5.87 14.94
CA LYS A 80 -31.85 6.81 14.23
C LYS A 80 -31.13 8.10 13.78
N SER A 81 -29.99 8.41 14.40
CA SER A 81 -29.22 9.62 14.13
C SER A 81 -28.11 9.42 13.11
N GLU A 82 -27.91 8.20 12.59
CA GLU A 82 -26.75 7.80 11.76
C GLU A 82 -25.38 8.11 12.41
N ARG A 83 -25.36 8.42 13.72
CA ARG A 83 -24.12 8.67 14.47
C ARG A 83 -23.64 7.39 15.10
N LEU A 84 -22.34 7.19 15.01
CA LEU A 84 -21.62 6.12 15.71
C LEU A 84 -21.64 6.37 17.22
N ASN A 85 -21.80 5.30 17.98
CA ASN A 85 -21.60 5.32 19.42
C ASN A 85 -20.10 5.33 19.77
N ASN A 86 -19.78 5.60 21.03
CA ASN A 86 -18.40 5.78 21.47
C ASN A 86 -17.53 4.51 21.31
N PHE A 87 -18.09 3.30 21.46
CA PHE A 87 -17.36 2.05 21.21
C PHE A 87 -17.14 1.80 19.72
N GLU A 88 -18.10 2.15 18.87
CA GLU A 88 -17.94 2.10 17.42
C GLU A 88 -16.85 3.07 16.93
N ILE A 89 -16.79 4.29 17.48
CA ILE A 89 -15.71 5.24 17.20
C ILE A 89 -14.35 4.67 17.62
N ALA A 90 -14.25 4.10 18.84
CA ALA A 90 -13.01 3.46 19.29
C ALA A 90 -12.57 2.32 18.37
N ASN A 91 -13.52 1.47 17.96
CA ASN A 91 -13.27 0.35 17.06
C ASN A 91 -12.83 0.80 15.68
N ARG A 92 -13.54 1.75 15.06
CA ARG A 92 -13.15 2.30 13.75
C ARG A 92 -11.77 2.92 13.82
N LEU A 93 -11.51 3.77 14.81
CA LEU A 93 -10.23 4.47 14.94
C LEU A 93 -9.05 3.50 15.11
N SER A 94 -9.22 2.46 15.93
CA SER A 94 -8.15 1.47 16.15
C SER A 94 -7.93 0.58 14.94
N HIS A 95 -8.97 0.17 14.22
CA HIS A 95 -8.81 -0.67 13.02
C HIS A 95 -8.27 0.14 11.84
N PHE A 96 -8.64 1.41 11.74
CA PHE A 96 -8.10 2.31 10.73
C PHE A 96 -6.60 2.54 10.94
N LEU A 97 -6.15 2.86 12.17
CA LEU A 97 -4.77 3.29 12.41
C LEU A 97 -3.82 2.16 12.85
N TRP A 98 -4.32 1.09 13.45
CA TRP A 98 -3.51 -0.03 13.94
C TRP A 98 -3.91 -1.38 13.34
N SER A 99 -4.96 -1.45 12.51
CA SER A 99 -5.54 -2.72 12.03
C SER A 99 -5.76 -3.73 13.16
N SER A 100 -6.15 -3.22 14.34
CA SER A 100 -6.25 -4.00 15.57
C SER A 100 -7.33 -3.45 16.50
N LEU A 101 -7.59 -4.19 17.58
CA LEU A 101 -8.57 -3.81 18.61
C LEU A 101 -8.17 -2.52 19.36
N PRO A 102 -9.15 -1.75 19.85
CA PRO A 102 -8.87 -0.56 20.65
C PRO A 102 -8.14 -0.95 21.93
N ASP A 103 -7.16 -0.14 22.31
CA ASP A 103 -6.47 -0.33 23.58
C ASP A 103 -7.36 0.07 24.77
N ASN A 104 -6.83 -0.10 25.98
CA ASN A 104 -7.60 0.18 27.18
C ASN A 104 -7.99 1.66 27.30
N ASP A 105 -7.14 2.57 26.84
CA ASP A 105 -7.40 4.01 26.89
C ASP A 105 -8.59 4.39 26.00
N LEU A 106 -8.60 3.92 24.75
CA LEU A 106 -9.76 4.07 23.87
C LEU A 106 -11.01 3.41 24.44
N PHE A 107 -10.88 2.23 25.05
CA PHE A 107 -12.02 1.54 25.65
C PHE A 107 -12.60 2.31 26.85
N VAL A 108 -11.75 2.91 27.70
CA VAL A 108 -12.19 3.71 28.84
C VAL A 108 -12.84 5.01 28.37
N LEU A 109 -12.22 5.72 27.41
CA LEU A 109 -12.83 6.91 26.82
C LEU A 109 -14.16 6.59 26.15
N ALA A 110 -14.28 5.42 25.52
CA ALA A 110 -15.53 4.97 24.94
C ALA A 110 -16.61 4.74 25.99
N LYS A 111 -16.25 4.08 27.10
CA LYS A 111 -17.13 3.83 28.25
C LYS A 111 -17.60 5.12 28.90
N ASP A 112 -16.72 6.11 29.01
CA ASP A 112 -17.01 7.42 29.61
C ASP A 112 -17.73 8.38 28.64
N GLU A 113 -18.10 7.92 27.44
CA GLU A 113 -18.78 8.67 26.39
C GLU A 113 -18.02 9.90 25.86
N LYS A 114 -16.68 9.87 25.94
CA LYS A 114 -15.81 11.02 25.62
C LYS A 114 -15.35 11.09 24.16
N LEU A 115 -15.50 10.02 23.37
CA LEU A 115 -14.97 9.96 22.01
C LEU A 115 -15.82 10.71 20.97
N GLN A 116 -16.97 11.25 21.37
CA GLN A 116 -17.72 12.21 20.55
C GLN A 116 -17.15 13.64 20.62
N ASP A 117 -16.31 13.94 21.61
CA ASP A 117 -15.60 15.21 21.69
C ASP A 117 -14.49 15.26 20.63
N ARG A 118 -14.54 16.31 19.81
CA ARG A 118 -13.62 16.47 18.67
C ARG A 118 -12.17 16.64 19.09
N GLU A 119 -11.90 17.32 20.20
CA GLU A 119 -10.54 17.53 20.68
C GLU A 119 -9.98 16.23 21.28
N ILE A 120 -10.80 15.47 22.01
CA ILE A 120 -10.40 14.14 22.52
C ILE A 120 -10.13 13.20 21.35
N LEU A 121 -10.99 13.17 20.34
CA LEU A 121 -10.81 12.33 19.16
C LEU A 121 -9.49 12.67 18.45
N LYS A 122 -9.22 13.97 18.22
CA LYS A 122 -7.98 14.43 17.61
C LYS A 122 -6.74 14.03 18.42
N GLN A 123 -6.79 14.18 19.75
CA GLN A 123 -5.70 13.76 20.63
C GLN A 123 -5.43 12.26 20.52
N GLN A 124 -6.48 11.43 20.50
CA GLN A 124 -6.34 9.98 20.34
C GLN A 124 -5.83 9.61 18.95
N THR A 125 -6.28 10.28 17.88
CA THR A 125 -5.73 10.08 16.53
C THR A 125 -4.23 10.31 16.50
N ILE A 126 -3.74 11.43 17.03
CA ILE A 126 -2.30 11.73 17.07
C ILE A 126 -1.54 10.71 17.92
N ARG A 127 -2.09 10.30 19.07
CA ARG A 127 -1.49 9.26 19.91
C ARG A 127 -1.34 7.94 19.17
N LEU A 128 -2.38 7.51 18.45
CA LEU A 128 -2.37 6.28 17.66
C LEU A 128 -1.37 6.35 16.51
N LEU A 129 -1.28 7.50 15.84
CA LEU A 129 -0.30 7.74 14.78
C LEU A 129 1.14 7.78 15.28
N ASN A 130 1.40 8.08 16.56
CA ASN A 130 2.76 8.10 17.13
C ASN A 130 3.18 6.77 17.79
N ASP A 131 2.32 5.75 17.76
CA ASP A 131 2.60 4.42 18.32
C ASP A 131 3.15 3.49 17.24
N ASP A 132 4.10 2.60 17.58
CA ASP A 132 4.74 1.67 16.63
C ASP A 132 3.74 0.78 15.86
N ARG A 133 2.54 0.57 16.40
CA ARG A 133 1.46 -0.15 15.72
C ARG A 133 0.91 0.60 14.50
N ASN A 134 1.21 1.89 14.33
CA ASN A 134 0.87 2.69 13.15
C ASN A 134 1.48 2.09 11.86
N ARG A 135 2.49 1.23 11.97
CA ARG A 135 3.12 0.54 10.85
C ARG A 135 2.09 -0.23 10.03
N ALA A 136 1.08 -0.81 10.68
CA ALA A 136 -0.02 -1.49 10.00
C ALA A 136 -0.83 -0.54 9.10
N PHE A 137 -1.09 0.70 9.57
CA PHE A 137 -1.70 1.74 8.74
C PHE A 137 -0.80 2.14 7.58
N VAL A 138 0.49 2.39 7.84
CA VAL A 138 1.45 2.78 6.78
C VAL A 138 1.52 1.73 5.68
N GLU A 139 1.73 0.46 6.05
CA GLU A 139 1.81 -0.65 5.11
C GLU A 139 0.48 -0.86 4.37
N GLY A 140 -0.62 -1.01 5.10
CA GLY A 140 -1.92 -1.29 4.50
C GLY A 140 -2.43 -0.15 3.61
N PHE A 141 -2.25 1.10 4.04
CA PHE A 141 -2.65 2.26 3.24
C PHE A 141 -1.77 2.40 2.00
N ALA A 142 -0.45 2.28 2.12
CA ALA A 142 0.46 2.37 0.98
C ALA A 142 0.20 1.24 -0.04
N ASP A 143 -0.04 0.02 0.44
CA ASP A 143 -0.36 -1.14 -0.40
C ASP A 143 -1.64 -0.92 -1.22
N SER A 144 -2.69 -0.44 -0.56
CA SER A 144 -3.99 -0.15 -1.19
C SER A 144 -3.92 1.04 -2.14
N TRP A 145 -3.36 2.16 -1.68
CA TRP A 145 -3.29 3.41 -2.44
C TRP A 145 -2.41 3.28 -3.68
N LEU A 146 -1.20 2.75 -3.50
CA LEU A 146 -0.17 2.74 -4.55
C LEU A 146 -0.15 1.42 -5.34
N ARG A 147 -1.02 0.48 -4.99
CA ARG A 147 -1.12 -0.87 -5.60
C ARG A 147 0.16 -1.67 -5.45
N LEU A 148 0.83 -1.54 -4.29
CA LEU A 148 2.02 -2.33 -4.00
C LEU A 148 1.70 -3.84 -3.92
N ASP A 149 0.42 -4.20 -3.74
CA ASP A 149 -0.10 -5.57 -3.90
C ASP A 149 0.25 -6.20 -5.26
N LYS A 150 0.48 -5.37 -6.30
CA LYS A 150 0.87 -5.82 -7.64
C LYS A 150 2.35 -6.05 -7.81
N LEU A 151 3.20 -5.61 -6.87
CA LEU A 151 4.63 -5.81 -6.98
C LEU A 151 4.99 -7.30 -6.90
N GLY A 152 5.54 -7.82 -7.99
CA GLY A 152 5.91 -9.23 -8.13
C GLY A 152 4.83 -10.13 -8.77
N THR A 153 3.67 -9.59 -9.15
CA THR A 153 2.68 -10.33 -9.97
C THR A 153 3.20 -10.63 -11.37
N MET A 154 3.95 -9.68 -11.96
CA MET A 154 4.74 -9.84 -13.18
C MET A 154 6.22 -9.70 -12.83
N PRO A 155 6.86 -10.76 -12.29
CA PRO A 155 8.20 -10.65 -11.75
C PRO A 155 9.24 -10.38 -12.86
N PRO A 156 10.31 -9.61 -12.57
CA PRO A 156 11.37 -9.33 -13.53
C PRO A 156 11.98 -10.60 -14.13
N ALA A 157 12.29 -10.61 -15.43
CA ALA A 157 12.89 -11.76 -16.09
C ALA A 157 14.23 -12.15 -15.42
N SER A 158 14.24 -13.29 -14.73
CA SER A 158 15.33 -13.69 -13.82
C SER A 158 16.72 -13.77 -14.46
N LEU A 159 16.79 -14.11 -15.74
CA LEU A 159 18.07 -14.13 -16.48
C LEU A 159 18.59 -12.73 -16.83
N LYS A 160 17.68 -11.77 -17.07
CA LYS A 160 18.03 -10.38 -17.39
C LYS A 160 18.30 -9.57 -16.13
N PHE A 161 17.49 -9.73 -15.08
CA PHE A 161 17.50 -8.92 -13.86
C PHE A 161 17.94 -9.73 -12.63
N ARG A 162 19.10 -10.40 -12.70
CA ARG A 162 19.58 -11.24 -11.59
C ARG A 162 19.83 -10.46 -10.30
N GLU A 163 20.23 -9.19 -10.42
CA GLU A 163 20.40 -8.26 -9.30
C GLU A 163 19.14 -8.12 -8.46
N TYR A 164 17.95 -8.15 -9.07
CA TYR A 164 16.68 -8.04 -8.38
C TYR A 164 16.49 -9.16 -7.35
N TYR A 165 16.80 -10.39 -7.75
CA TYR A 165 16.68 -11.57 -6.90
C TYR A 165 17.86 -11.71 -5.94
N ARG A 166 19.08 -11.43 -6.42
CA ARG A 166 20.31 -11.58 -5.62
C ARG A 166 20.30 -10.68 -4.39
N TYR A 167 19.77 -9.47 -4.52
CA TYR A 167 19.80 -8.46 -3.47
C TYR A 167 18.45 -8.25 -2.79
N GLY A 168 17.49 -9.18 -2.96
CA GLY A 168 16.18 -9.07 -2.33
C GLY A 168 15.46 -7.75 -2.64
N LEU A 169 15.61 -7.22 -3.86
CA LEU A 169 15.20 -5.84 -4.15
C LEU A 169 13.69 -5.63 -4.01
N LYS A 170 12.87 -6.67 -4.16
CA LYS A 170 11.43 -6.57 -3.92
C LYS A 170 11.13 -5.99 -2.53
N ASP A 171 11.69 -6.62 -1.49
CA ASP A 171 11.42 -6.25 -0.11
C ASP A 171 12.06 -4.89 0.20
N ALA A 172 13.26 -4.65 -0.34
CA ALA A 172 13.92 -3.36 -0.16
C ALA A 172 13.15 -2.19 -0.80
N MET A 173 12.53 -2.40 -1.96
CA MET A 173 11.68 -1.41 -2.64
C MET A 173 10.38 -1.13 -1.87
N LEU A 174 9.78 -2.16 -1.27
CA LEU A 174 8.59 -1.99 -0.41
C LEU A 174 8.94 -1.17 0.83
N GLU A 175 10.01 -1.53 1.54
CA GLU A 175 10.47 -0.79 2.72
C GLU A 175 10.84 0.67 2.39
N GLU A 176 11.44 0.98 1.24
CA GLU A 176 11.64 2.37 0.79
C GLU A 176 10.30 3.12 0.77
N THR A 177 9.26 2.50 0.21
CA THR A 177 7.94 3.11 0.05
C THR A 177 7.26 3.30 1.41
N TYR A 178 7.33 2.28 2.28
CA TYR A 178 6.76 2.35 3.63
C TYR A 178 7.46 3.39 4.50
N HIS A 179 8.80 3.45 4.50
CA HIS A 179 9.53 4.50 5.19
C HIS A 179 9.21 5.90 4.64
N PHE A 180 9.02 6.02 3.32
CA PHE A 180 8.64 7.28 2.71
C PHE A 180 7.25 7.78 3.15
N VAL A 181 6.26 6.87 3.20
CA VAL A 181 4.91 7.18 3.69
C VAL A 181 4.92 7.43 5.20
N SER A 182 5.64 6.62 5.99
CA SER A 182 5.81 6.83 7.45
C SER A 182 6.35 8.23 7.73
N ASN A 183 7.43 8.64 7.08
CA ASN A 183 7.99 9.98 7.26
C ASN A 183 6.97 11.09 6.93
N ALA A 184 6.06 10.86 5.96
CA ALA A 184 5.04 11.86 5.67
C ALA A 184 4.02 12.03 6.81
N VAL A 185 3.73 10.94 7.53
CA VAL A 185 2.89 10.93 8.74
C VAL A 185 3.65 11.55 9.91
N ASP A 186 4.87 11.06 10.17
CA ASP A 186 5.66 11.39 11.36
C ASP A 186 6.13 12.86 11.35
N GLU A 187 6.60 13.34 10.20
CA GLU A 187 7.17 14.68 10.04
C GLU A 187 6.17 15.69 9.47
N ASN A 188 4.95 15.24 9.15
CA ASN A 188 3.90 16.06 8.51
C ASN A 188 4.43 16.85 7.31
N VAL A 189 5.19 16.17 6.43
CA VAL A 189 5.81 16.80 5.25
C VAL A 189 4.74 17.28 4.26
N PRO A 190 5.06 18.24 3.39
CA PRO A 190 4.13 18.66 2.35
C PRO A 190 3.70 17.49 1.47
N VAL A 191 2.39 17.39 1.17
CA VAL A 191 1.85 16.37 0.24
C VAL A 191 2.54 16.38 -1.13
N THR A 192 3.15 17.51 -1.52
CA THR A 192 3.95 17.63 -2.74
C THR A 192 5.19 16.72 -2.76
N ASP A 193 5.67 16.25 -1.61
CA ASP A 193 6.83 15.35 -1.52
C ASP A 193 6.55 14.02 -2.22
N PHE A 194 5.29 13.55 -2.23
CA PHE A 194 4.87 12.38 -3.02
C PHE A 194 5.11 12.55 -4.52
N ILE A 195 5.17 13.79 -5.02
CA ILE A 195 5.57 14.09 -6.40
C ILE A 195 7.07 14.35 -6.48
N GLN A 196 7.60 15.25 -5.65
CA GLN A 196 8.99 15.71 -5.68
C GLN A 196 9.50 15.90 -4.26
N SER A 197 10.36 14.99 -3.82
CA SER A 197 11.21 15.12 -2.63
C SER A 197 12.67 15.33 -3.02
N ASP A 198 13.45 15.92 -2.11
CA ASP A 198 14.92 15.98 -2.17
C ASP A 198 15.57 14.91 -1.29
N TYR A 199 14.81 13.88 -0.93
CA TYR A 199 15.27 12.74 -0.13
C TYR A 199 14.61 11.43 -0.56
N THR A 200 15.21 10.32 -0.16
CA THR A 200 14.58 8.98 -0.17
C THR A 200 15.07 8.14 1.02
N PHE A 201 14.56 6.92 1.17
CA PHE A 201 14.96 5.95 2.18
C PHE A 201 15.60 4.74 1.53
N ILE A 202 16.86 4.45 1.88
CA ILE A 202 17.59 3.33 1.28
C ILE A 202 18.41 2.55 2.31
N ASN A 203 18.55 1.25 2.07
CA ASN A 203 19.57 0.40 2.66
C ASN A 203 20.68 0.11 1.62
N GLN A 204 21.67 -0.72 1.97
CA GLN A 204 22.80 -1.03 1.08
C GLN A 204 22.39 -1.63 -0.27
N ASP A 205 21.39 -2.52 -0.31
CA ASP A 205 20.98 -3.19 -1.54
C ASP A 205 20.29 -2.23 -2.50
N LEU A 206 19.42 -1.37 -1.98
CA LEU A 206 18.76 -0.34 -2.77
C LEU A 206 19.75 0.77 -3.19
N ALA A 207 20.70 1.14 -2.33
CA ALA A 207 21.79 2.05 -2.67
C ALA A 207 22.62 1.54 -3.85
N ARG A 208 22.98 0.25 -3.85
CA ARG A 208 23.67 -0.40 -4.98
C ARG A 208 22.83 -0.33 -6.26
N HIS A 209 21.54 -0.60 -6.16
CA HIS A 209 20.61 -0.53 -7.29
C HIS A 209 20.48 0.91 -7.83
N TYR A 210 20.49 1.91 -6.95
CA TYR A 210 20.39 3.33 -7.30
C TYR A 210 21.72 3.98 -7.66
N LYS A 211 22.83 3.26 -7.51
CA LYS A 211 24.21 3.76 -7.69
C LYS A 211 24.52 4.92 -6.73
N MET A 212 24.08 4.79 -5.48
CA MET A 212 24.40 5.71 -4.39
C MET A 212 25.50 5.09 -3.54
N GLU A 213 26.56 5.87 -3.29
CA GLU A 213 27.73 5.44 -2.53
C GLU A 213 27.57 5.74 -1.03
N GLY A 214 28.40 5.11 -0.18
CA GLY A 214 28.49 5.43 1.25
C GLY A 214 27.37 4.85 2.14
N ILE A 215 26.55 3.92 1.62
CA ILE A 215 25.48 3.27 2.38
C ILE A 215 25.79 1.78 2.57
N GLU A 216 25.93 1.38 3.82
CA GLU A 216 26.25 0.00 4.21
C GLU A 216 25.26 -0.53 5.25
N GLY A 217 25.00 -1.84 5.22
CA GLY A 217 24.10 -2.53 6.14
C GLY A 217 22.63 -2.56 5.69
N ILE A 218 21.85 -3.33 6.45
CA ILE A 218 20.45 -3.64 6.14
C ILE A 218 19.47 -2.53 6.55
N HIS A 219 19.88 -1.63 7.44
CA HIS A 219 19.01 -0.59 7.98
C HIS A 219 18.79 0.54 6.97
N PHE A 220 17.51 0.87 6.77
CA PHE A 220 17.08 2.02 5.99
C PHE A 220 17.44 3.33 6.69
N ARG A 221 17.83 4.32 5.90
CA ARG A 221 18.06 5.68 6.37
C ARG A 221 17.60 6.69 5.35
N LYS A 222 17.15 7.84 5.84
CA LYS A 222 16.84 9.01 5.00
C LYS A 222 18.14 9.54 4.42
N VAL A 223 18.18 9.70 3.10
CA VAL A 223 19.34 10.23 2.37
C VAL A 223 18.90 11.38 1.49
N SER A 224 19.73 12.42 1.40
CA SER A 224 19.49 13.54 0.49
C SER A 224 19.77 13.13 -0.95
N LEU A 225 18.95 13.64 -1.86
CA LEU A 225 19.08 13.51 -3.29
C LEU A 225 19.63 14.82 -3.87
N PRO A 226 20.61 14.76 -4.80
CA PRO A 226 21.04 15.95 -5.52
C PRO A 226 19.88 16.64 -6.25
N SER A 227 19.96 17.97 -6.42
CA SER A 227 18.91 18.75 -7.08
C SER A 227 18.65 18.32 -8.54
N ASP A 228 19.65 17.74 -9.19
CA ASP A 228 19.56 17.24 -10.56
C ASP A 228 19.14 15.75 -10.64
N SER A 229 18.88 15.11 -9.50
CA SER A 229 18.48 13.70 -9.42
C SER A 229 17.24 13.39 -10.26
N MET A 230 17.31 12.27 -10.97
CA MET A 230 16.15 11.70 -11.66
C MET A 230 15.17 11.05 -10.69
N ARG A 231 15.61 10.75 -9.46
CA ARG A 231 14.75 10.26 -8.37
C ARG A 231 14.19 11.42 -7.55
N GLY A 232 13.24 11.11 -6.67
CA GLY A 232 12.47 12.08 -5.89
C GLY A 232 10.98 11.82 -6.05
N GLY A 233 10.27 11.81 -4.92
CA GLY A 233 8.88 11.37 -4.80
C GLY A 233 8.65 9.93 -5.26
N LEU A 234 7.38 9.54 -5.36
CA LEU A 234 6.96 8.18 -5.70
C LEU A 234 7.37 7.77 -7.13
N LEU A 235 7.43 8.73 -8.07
CA LEU A 235 7.85 8.46 -9.45
C LEU A 235 9.33 8.08 -9.59
N GLY A 236 10.13 8.35 -8.56
CA GLY A 236 11.54 7.97 -8.50
C GLY A 236 11.79 6.64 -7.80
N GLN A 237 10.78 6.01 -7.20
CA GLN A 237 10.92 4.78 -6.42
C GLN A 237 10.81 3.55 -7.32
N ALA A 238 11.67 2.56 -7.08
CA ALA A 238 11.73 1.37 -7.90
C ALA A 238 10.54 0.42 -7.66
N SER A 239 9.88 0.48 -6.50
CA SER A 239 8.61 -0.23 -6.25
C SER A 239 7.58 0.10 -7.33
N ILE A 240 7.33 1.41 -7.53
CA ILE A 240 6.38 1.93 -8.52
C ILE A 240 6.82 1.62 -9.95
N LEU A 241 8.11 1.83 -10.25
CA LEU A 241 8.64 1.62 -11.60
C LEU A 241 8.64 0.14 -12.02
N THR A 242 8.73 -0.77 -11.04
CA THR A 242 8.70 -2.22 -11.24
C THR A 242 7.27 -2.76 -11.33
N LEU A 243 6.36 -2.33 -10.43
CA LEU A 243 4.96 -2.79 -10.47
C LEU A 243 4.22 -2.33 -11.74
N THR A 244 4.70 -1.26 -12.38
CA THR A 244 4.16 -0.72 -13.65
C THR A 244 4.87 -1.25 -14.90
N ALA A 245 5.66 -2.33 -14.78
CA ALA A 245 6.31 -3.02 -15.87
C ALA A 245 5.75 -4.45 -16.05
N ASN A 246 6.10 -5.11 -17.17
CA ASN A 246 5.68 -6.50 -17.43
C ASN A 246 6.76 -7.54 -17.08
N GLY A 247 7.80 -7.13 -16.34
CA GLY A 247 8.94 -7.95 -15.97
C GLY A 247 10.03 -8.11 -17.03
N VAL A 248 9.73 -7.90 -18.32
CA VAL A 248 10.72 -7.96 -19.40
C VAL A 248 11.07 -6.58 -19.93
N ASP A 249 10.03 -5.79 -20.19
CA ASP A 249 10.05 -4.47 -20.78
C ASP A 249 9.25 -3.50 -19.91
N THR A 250 9.48 -2.21 -20.14
CA THR A 250 8.71 -1.14 -19.50
C THR A 250 7.38 -0.97 -20.20
N SER A 251 6.39 -0.40 -19.49
CA SER A 251 5.10 -0.05 -20.10
C SER A 251 4.77 1.42 -19.81
N PRO A 252 5.01 2.33 -20.78
CA PRO A 252 4.59 3.73 -20.66
C PRO A 252 3.09 3.86 -20.39
N VAL A 253 2.27 3.00 -20.98
CA VAL A 253 0.81 3.02 -20.80
C VAL A 253 0.45 2.74 -19.34
N ILE A 254 0.95 1.64 -18.76
CA ILE A 254 0.64 1.27 -17.37
C ILE A 254 1.23 2.29 -16.39
N ARG A 255 2.42 2.82 -16.66
CA ARG A 255 3.01 3.93 -15.89
C ARG A 255 2.13 5.17 -15.90
N GLY A 256 1.62 5.56 -17.07
CA GLY A 256 0.71 6.70 -17.21
C GLY A 256 -0.62 6.49 -16.48
N ILE A 257 -1.21 5.29 -16.62
CA ILE A 257 -2.42 4.90 -15.88
C ILE A 257 -2.18 5.02 -14.37
N TRP A 258 -1.06 4.49 -13.86
CA TRP A 258 -0.74 4.56 -12.43
C TRP A 258 -0.63 6.01 -11.94
N VAL A 259 -0.05 6.92 -12.72
CA VAL A 259 -0.01 8.37 -12.38
C VAL A 259 -1.41 8.96 -12.29
N LEU A 260 -2.25 8.67 -13.30
CA LEU A 260 -3.62 9.18 -13.38
C LEU A 260 -4.50 8.65 -12.23
N GLU A 261 -4.37 7.37 -11.88
CA GLU A 261 -5.18 6.71 -10.85
C GLU A 261 -4.68 7.00 -9.43
N SER A 262 -3.38 6.82 -9.20
CA SER A 262 -2.79 6.87 -7.86
C SER A 262 -2.45 8.28 -7.43
N LEU A 263 -2.09 9.18 -8.36
CA LEU A 263 -1.75 10.57 -8.01
C LEU A 263 -2.86 11.55 -8.35
N LEU A 264 -3.42 11.52 -9.55
CA LEU A 264 -4.33 12.58 -10.01
C LEU A 264 -5.82 12.31 -9.74
N GLY A 265 -6.23 11.08 -9.44
CA GLY A 265 -7.63 10.72 -9.25
C GLY A 265 -8.48 10.87 -10.53
N THR A 266 -7.85 10.73 -11.70
CA THR A 266 -8.48 10.85 -13.01
C THR A 266 -8.21 9.61 -13.86
N PRO A 267 -8.68 8.41 -13.44
CA PRO A 267 -8.49 7.17 -14.19
C PRO A 267 -8.93 7.34 -15.65
N PRO A 268 -8.20 6.76 -16.63
CA PRO A 268 -8.70 6.75 -17.99
C PRO A 268 -10.00 5.94 -18.09
N SER A 269 -10.85 6.31 -19.05
CA SER A 269 -12.05 5.54 -19.37
C SER A 269 -11.67 4.10 -19.76
N PRO A 270 -12.49 3.10 -19.42
CA PRO A 270 -12.27 1.74 -19.89
C PRO A 270 -12.29 1.70 -21.43
N PRO A 271 -11.57 0.75 -22.05
CA PRO A 271 -11.61 0.60 -23.49
C PRO A 271 -13.05 0.35 -23.97
N PRO A 272 -13.44 0.86 -25.16
CA PRO A 272 -14.77 0.62 -25.71
C PRO A 272 -15.02 -0.90 -25.87
N PRO A 273 -16.17 -1.43 -25.43
CA PRO A 273 -16.46 -2.87 -25.49
C PRO A 273 -16.57 -3.42 -26.92
N ASP A 274 -16.89 -2.56 -27.89
CA ASP A 274 -17.27 -2.96 -29.26
C ASP A 274 -16.14 -2.80 -30.29
N VAL A 275 -14.91 -2.53 -29.85
CA VAL A 275 -13.74 -2.48 -30.75
C VAL A 275 -13.00 -3.80 -30.62
N GLU A 276 -13.08 -4.65 -31.65
CA GLU A 276 -12.19 -5.81 -31.75
C GLU A 276 -10.74 -5.32 -31.61
N PRO A 277 -9.86 -6.04 -30.87
CA PRO A 277 -8.46 -5.69 -30.79
C PRO A 277 -7.85 -5.69 -32.19
N ILE A 278 -7.71 -4.52 -32.78
CA ILE A 278 -6.88 -4.37 -33.97
C ILE A 278 -5.46 -4.44 -33.42
N ASP A 279 -4.69 -5.44 -33.87
CA ASP A 279 -3.25 -5.52 -33.64
C ASP A 279 -2.55 -4.77 -34.78
N PRO A 280 -2.22 -3.47 -34.62
CA PRO A 280 -1.53 -2.71 -35.64
C PRO A 280 -0.16 -3.32 -35.94
N ASP A 281 0.31 -3.17 -37.19
CA ASP A 281 1.63 -3.66 -37.58
C ASP A 281 2.74 -2.88 -36.87
N VAL A 282 3.27 -3.48 -35.82
CA VAL A 282 4.34 -2.93 -35.00
C VAL A 282 5.75 -3.31 -35.51
N ARG A 283 5.87 -4.10 -36.58
CA ARG A 283 7.17 -4.61 -37.07
C ARG A 283 8.15 -3.47 -37.36
N GLY A 284 9.40 -3.65 -36.96
CA GLY A 284 10.46 -2.66 -37.15
C GLY A 284 10.50 -1.52 -36.13
N ALA A 285 9.57 -1.48 -35.17
CA ALA A 285 9.74 -0.63 -33.98
C ALA A 285 10.95 -1.14 -33.16
N LYS A 286 11.82 -0.21 -32.75
CA LYS A 286 13.03 -0.52 -31.97
C LYS A 286 12.98 0.05 -30.55
N THR A 287 11.94 0.81 -30.22
CA THR A 287 11.71 1.44 -28.90
C THR A 287 10.25 1.29 -28.49
N MET A 288 9.94 1.41 -27.19
CA MET A 288 8.55 1.41 -26.71
C MET A 288 7.75 2.62 -27.22
N LYS A 289 8.43 3.75 -27.45
CA LYS A 289 7.81 4.93 -28.05
C LYS A 289 7.42 4.69 -29.51
N GLU A 290 8.34 4.15 -30.33
CA GLU A 290 8.05 3.78 -31.73
C GLU A 290 6.94 2.72 -31.82
N LEU A 291 6.93 1.77 -30.87
CA LEU A 291 5.88 0.76 -30.76
C LEU A 291 4.51 1.40 -30.51
N LEU A 292 4.42 2.31 -29.54
CA LEU A 292 3.17 2.98 -29.18
C LEU A 292 2.72 3.98 -30.24
N GLU A 293 3.63 4.67 -30.92
CA GLU A 293 3.31 5.54 -32.06
C GLU A 293 2.66 4.75 -33.19
N LYS A 294 3.18 3.55 -33.51
CA LYS A 294 2.53 2.64 -34.46
C LYS A 294 1.20 2.15 -33.93
N HIS A 295 1.11 1.80 -32.64
CA HIS A 295 -0.14 1.35 -32.04
C HIS A 295 -1.25 2.42 -32.14
N ARG A 296 -0.88 3.69 -31.97
CA ARG A 296 -1.76 4.86 -32.03
C ARG A 296 -2.07 5.37 -33.43
N SER A 297 -1.60 4.70 -34.47
CA SER A 297 -2.00 5.02 -35.85
C SER A 297 -3.50 4.73 -36.10
N VAL A 298 -4.13 3.93 -35.23
CA VAL A 298 -5.57 3.70 -35.20
C VAL A 298 -6.25 4.81 -34.40
N GLN A 299 -7.18 5.56 -35.03
CA GLN A 299 -7.84 6.72 -34.42
C GLN A 299 -8.49 6.41 -33.07
N ALA A 300 -9.19 5.27 -32.96
CA ALA A 300 -9.84 4.86 -31.71
C ALA A 300 -8.87 4.68 -30.53
N CYS A 301 -7.64 4.23 -30.81
CA CYS A 301 -6.59 4.08 -29.81
C CYS A 301 -5.94 5.42 -29.46
N ALA A 302 -5.77 6.30 -30.45
CA ALA A 302 -5.10 7.60 -30.29
C ALA A 302 -5.77 8.49 -29.24
N ASP A 303 -7.10 8.53 -29.21
CA ASP A 303 -7.88 9.44 -28.36
C ASP A 303 -7.68 9.15 -26.85
N CYS A 304 -7.67 7.87 -26.48
CA CYS A 304 -7.40 7.46 -25.09
C CYS A 304 -5.91 7.61 -24.75
N HIS A 305 -5.02 7.14 -25.62
CA HIS A 305 -3.57 7.20 -25.39
C HIS A 305 -3.02 8.62 -25.29
N ALA A 306 -3.63 9.60 -25.97
CA ALA A 306 -3.28 11.01 -25.86
C ALA A 306 -3.37 11.54 -24.41
N LYS A 307 -4.21 10.92 -23.57
CA LYS A 307 -4.38 11.29 -22.16
C LYS A 307 -3.48 10.48 -21.22
N ILE A 308 -2.95 9.34 -21.67
CA ILE A 308 -2.23 8.35 -20.84
C ILE A 308 -0.73 8.44 -21.08
N ASP A 309 -0.28 8.16 -22.30
CA ASP A 309 1.14 7.98 -22.62
C ASP A 309 2.02 9.17 -22.22
N PRO A 310 1.56 10.43 -22.31
CA PRO A 310 2.38 11.57 -21.91
C PRO A 310 2.83 11.55 -20.44
N TYR A 311 2.11 10.85 -19.55
CA TYR A 311 2.51 10.65 -18.16
C TYR A 311 3.50 9.48 -18.00
N GLY A 312 3.57 8.57 -18.96
CA GLY A 312 4.42 7.38 -18.93
C GLY A 312 5.75 7.52 -19.67
N PHE A 313 5.78 8.17 -20.85
CA PHE A 313 6.99 8.34 -21.65
C PHE A 313 8.16 8.97 -20.88
N PRO A 314 7.96 10.02 -20.05
CA PRO A 314 9.07 10.60 -19.30
C PRO A 314 9.73 9.63 -18.32
N LEU A 315 9.02 8.57 -17.92
CA LEU A 315 9.53 7.54 -17.01
C LEU A 315 10.31 6.44 -17.74
N GLU A 316 10.39 6.44 -19.08
CA GLU A 316 11.20 5.48 -19.86
C GLU A 316 12.70 5.56 -19.56
N TYR A 317 13.15 6.63 -18.89
CA TYR A 317 14.49 6.74 -18.31
C TYR A 317 14.74 5.79 -17.12
N PHE A 318 13.74 5.00 -16.72
CA PHE A 318 13.88 3.91 -15.77
C PHE A 318 13.55 2.57 -16.44
N ASP A 319 14.38 1.57 -16.20
CA ASP A 319 14.22 0.21 -16.68
C ASP A 319 13.08 -0.54 -15.96
N PRO A 320 12.78 -1.80 -16.33
CA PRO A 320 11.69 -2.58 -15.73
C PRO A 320 11.84 -2.87 -14.23
N VAL A 321 13.03 -2.66 -13.65
CA VAL A 321 13.26 -2.82 -12.21
C VAL A 321 13.54 -1.48 -11.52
N GLY A 322 13.21 -0.35 -12.17
CA GLY A 322 13.39 0.99 -11.59
C GLY A 322 14.82 1.51 -11.60
N GLY A 323 15.75 0.85 -12.30
CA GLY A 323 17.12 1.31 -12.50
C GLY A 323 17.19 2.40 -13.57
N TYR A 324 17.94 3.48 -13.33
CA TYR A 324 18.10 4.54 -14.32
C TYR A 324 18.80 4.01 -15.60
N ARG A 325 18.27 4.39 -16.77
CA ARG A 325 18.82 4.07 -18.10
C ARG A 325 18.77 5.29 -19.04
N PRO A 326 19.88 5.67 -19.67
CA PRO A 326 19.89 6.72 -20.71
C PRO A 326 19.60 6.15 -22.11
N THR A 327 19.71 4.84 -22.31
CA THR A 327 19.45 4.14 -23.57
C THR A 327 18.58 2.91 -23.33
N TYR A 328 17.90 2.44 -24.37
CA TYR A 328 17.48 1.04 -24.43
C TYR A 328 18.72 0.13 -24.49
N TYR A 329 18.55 -1.15 -24.14
CA TYR A 329 19.64 -2.13 -24.19
C TYR A 329 19.28 -3.27 -25.13
N ARG A 330 20.14 -3.52 -26.12
CA ARG A 330 19.96 -4.68 -27.03
C ARG A 330 20.21 -6.00 -26.31
N SER A 331 21.10 -5.97 -25.31
CA SER A 331 21.35 -7.08 -24.41
C SER A 331 21.78 -6.56 -23.04
N ARG A 332 21.38 -7.32 -22.03
CA ARG A 332 21.76 -7.17 -20.62
C ARG A 332 22.06 -8.57 -20.13
N PHE A 333 23.22 -8.80 -19.52
CA PHE A 333 23.50 -10.06 -18.85
C PHE A 333 24.29 -9.87 -17.57
N TRP A 334 24.03 -10.77 -16.62
CA TRP A 334 24.72 -10.80 -15.35
C TRP A 334 26.06 -11.52 -15.46
N LYS A 335 27.14 -10.86 -15.04
CA LYS A 335 28.47 -11.43 -14.94
C LYS A 335 28.70 -11.96 -13.52
N ARG A 336 28.70 -13.30 -13.38
CA ARG A 336 28.83 -13.96 -12.06
C ARG A 336 30.14 -13.62 -11.34
N SER A 337 31.25 -13.51 -12.07
CA SER A 337 32.57 -13.28 -11.46
C SER A 337 32.72 -11.91 -10.80
N THR A 338 32.10 -10.87 -11.36
CA THR A 338 32.14 -9.51 -10.81
C THR A 338 30.88 -9.17 -10.01
N GLN A 339 29.85 -10.02 -10.06
CA GLN A 339 28.53 -9.74 -9.50
C GLN A 339 27.96 -8.41 -10.00
N THR A 340 28.11 -8.17 -11.31
CA THR A 340 27.62 -6.94 -11.95
C THR A 340 26.87 -7.26 -13.23
N THR A 341 25.98 -6.36 -13.61
CA THR A 341 25.25 -6.43 -14.87
C THR A 341 26.00 -5.70 -15.97
N GLN A 342 26.30 -6.39 -17.07
CA GLN A 342 26.87 -5.79 -18.26
C GLN A 342 25.74 -5.36 -19.20
N LEU A 343 25.81 -4.12 -19.69
CA LEU A 343 24.78 -3.48 -20.51
C LEU A 343 25.34 -3.17 -21.89
N PHE A 344 24.58 -3.50 -22.93
CA PHE A 344 24.93 -3.19 -24.32
C PHE A 344 23.92 -2.18 -24.86
N PRO A 345 24.31 -0.90 -24.99
CA PRO A 345 23.41 0.15 -25.45
C PRO A 345 22.82 -0.12 -26.84
N ALA A 346 21.60 0.37 -27.02
CA ALA A 346 20.89 0.48 -28.29
C ALA A 346 20.55 1.96 -28.54
N LYS A 347 19.30 2.26 -28.92
CA LYS A 347 18.85 3.64 -29.14
C LYS A 347 18.77 4.44 -27.82
N PRO A 348 19.01 5.76 -27.84
CA PRO A 348 18.76 6.64 -26.70
C PRO A 348 17.28 6.60 -26.30
N ILE A 349 17.01 6.83 -25.00
CA ILE A 349 15.63 7.05 -24.53
C ILE A 349 15.17 8.42 -25.00
N ASP A 350 13.99 8.45 -25.63
CA ASP A 350 13.22 9.66 -25.88
C ASP A 350 11.99 9.67 -24.97
N GLY A 351 12.11 10.35 -23.82
CA GLY A 351 11.02 10.51 -22.87
C GLY A 351 10.12 11.73 -23.15
N THR A 352 10.27 12.37 -24.32
CA THR A 352 9.51 13.58 -24.62
C THR A 352 8.04 13.27 -24.92
N ALA A 353 7.15 14.12 -24.43
CA ALA A 353 5.72 14.05 -24.69
C ALA A 353 5.05 15.42 -24.54
N THR A 354 3.84 15.54 -25.07
CA THR A 354 2.97 16.71 -24.86
C THR A 354 1.73 16.25 -24.11
N LEU A 355 1.45 16.85 -22.97
CA LEU A 355 0.24 16.59 -22.18
C LEU A 355 -1.00 17.10 -22.92
N SER A 356 -2.18 16.65 -22.53
CA SER A 356 -3.46 17.14 -23.08
C SER A 356 -3.68 18.64 -22.90
N SER A 357 -2.98 19.27 -21.95
CA SER A 357 -2.95 20.72 -21.74
C SER A 357 -2.06 21.48 -22.72
N GLY A 358 -1.29 20.80 -23.57
CA GLY A 358 -0.29 21.39 -24.46
C GLY A 358 1.10 21.57 -23.83
N GLU A 359 1.25 21.31 -22.52
CA GLU A 359 2.54 21.38 -21.82
C GLU A 359 3.49 20.28 -22.31
N LYS A 360 4.74 20.64 -22.60
CA LYS A 360 5.79 19.70 -23.02
C LYS A 360 6.56 19.17 -21.82
N VAL A 361 6.73 17.85 -21.78
CA VAL A 361 7.58 17.14 -20.82
C VAL A 361 8.69 16.41 -21.56
N TYR A 362 9.86 16.29 -20.94
CA TYR A 362 11.08 15.74 -21.55
C TYR A 362 11.66 14.54 -20.79
N GLY A 363 11.30 14.40 -19.51
CA GLY A 363 11.80 13.35 -18.61
C GLY A 363 11.19 13.47 -17.21
N PRO A 364 11.67 12.68 -16.24
CA PRO A 364 11.06 12.57 -14.91
C PRO A 364 10.95 13.91 -14.19
N ARG A 365 11.98 14.76 -14.27
CA ARG A 365 12.01 16.08 -13.61
C ARG A 365 10.94 17.03 -14.15
N SER A 366 10.80 17.14 -15.47
CA SER A 366 9.75 17.98 -16.08
C SER A 366 8.36 17.43 -15.82
N LEU A 367 8.20 16.10 -15.76
CA LEU A 367 6.93 15.47 -15.41
C LEU A 367 6.53 15.83 -13.97
N ARG A 368 7.45 15.70 -13.01
CA ARG A 368 7.22 16.13 -11.62
C ARG A 368 6.83 17.61 -11.53
N LYS A 369 7.53 18.50 -12.24
CA LYS A 369 7.16 19.92 -12.30
C LYS A 369 5.72 20.13 -12.79
N SER A 370 5.33 19.43 -13.85
CA SER A 370 3.96 19.49 -14.37
C SER A 370 2.91 18.95 -13.39
N LEU A 371 3.24 17.89 -12.64
CA LEU A 371 2.35 17.32 -11.63
C LEU A 371 2.22 18.23 -10.40
N LEU A 372 3.29 18.94 -10.01
CA LEU A 372 3.23 19.93 -8.93
C LEU A 372 2.25 21.07 -9.24
N ALA A 373 2.13 21.48 -10.51
CA ALA A 373 1.11 22.44 -10.93
C ALA A 373 -0.33 21.91 -10.76
N LYS A 374 -0.49 20.58 -10.62
CA LYS A 374 -1.76 19.87 -10.41
C LYS A 374 -1.94 19.40 -8.97
N LYS A 375 -1.23 19.98 -7.99
CA LYS A 375 -1.26 19.57 -6.57
C LYS A 375 -2.67 19.46 -5.95
N HIS A 376 -3.63 20.25 -6.41
CA HIS A 376 -5.01 20.20 -5.93
C HIS A 376 -5.70 18.86 -6.24
N LEU A 377 -5.36 18.23 -7.38
CA LEU A 377 -5.84 16.89 -7.74
C LEU A 377 -5.21 15.83 -6.84
N LEU A 378 -3.90 15.96 -6.56
CA LEU A 378 -3.21 15.07 -5.62
C LEU A 378 -3.84 15.12 -4.23
N VAL A 379 -4.09 16.31 -3.68
CA VAL A 379 -4.70 16.45 -2.36
C VAL A 379 -6.09 15.84 -2.32
N ARG A 380 -6.92 16.08 -3.35
CA ARG A 380 -8.26 15.49 -3.45
C ARG A 380 -8.19 13.96 -3.51
N ASN A 381 -7.38 13.42 -4.43
CA ASN A 381 -7.26 11.97 -4.60
C ASN A 381 -6.71 11.31 -3.33
N LEU A 382 -5.67 11.88 -2.71
CA LEU A 382 -5.12 11.36 -1.45
C LEU A 382 -6.19 11.32 -0.35
N ALA A 383 -7.00 12.37 -0.22
CA ALA A 383 -8.10 12.40 0.75
C ALA A 383 -9.16 11.32 0.43
N GLU A 384 -9.55 11.15 -0.83
CA GLU A 384 -10.49 10.11 -1.26
C GLU A 384 -9.94 8.70 -0.97
N LYS A 385 -8.66 8.45 -1.27
CA LYS A 385 -7.99 7.17 -0.98
C LYS A 385 -7.93 6.90 0.52
N LEU A 386 -7.62 7.92 1.33
CA LEU A 386 -7.58 7.79 2.78
C LEU A 386 -8.96 7.47 3.37
N LEU A 387 -10.02 8.17 2.90
CA LEU A 387 -11.41 7.93 3.31
C LEU A 387 -11.98 6.60 2.80
N THR A 388 -11.41 6.03 1.75
CA THR A 388 -11.81 4.70 1.25
C THR A 388 -11.13 3.59 2.05
N TYR A 389 -9.91 3.84 2.54
CA TYR A 389 -9.14 2.87 3.30
C TYR A 389 -9.64 2.75 4.75
N GLY A 390 -9.88 3.88 5.43
CA GLY A 390 -10.40 3.93 6.81
C GLY A 390 -11.91 3.88 6.87
#